data_AF-Q1Q9Y6-F1
#
_entry.id   AF-Q1Q9Y6-F1
#
_cell.length_a   1.000
_cell.length_b   1.000
_cell.length_c   1.000
_cell.angle_alpha   90.00
_cell.angle_beta   90.00
_cell.angle_gamma   90.00
#
_symmetry.space_group_name_H-M   'P 1'
#
loop_
_entity.id
_entity.type
_entity.pdbx_description
1 polymer ?
#
loop_
_entity_poly.entity_id
_entity_poly.type
_entity_poly.pdbx_seq_one_letter_code
_entity_poly.pdbx_strand_id
1 'polypeptide(L)'
;MTLFSTFGLFIALSLLIALVLAVIVITPWLRASRLRENPVDNQLLDINIGVFRERLTELQSDKDNGTIDDAHYQNQKIELERQLLDAQREVTPMVAPGIKSRLIIMVWVPVLAALAYFLVGDRTPVFDLWAAEDKVAQVADDLLTGKIDQPPAWAIEDGTQLISAMQTNVYRHADDPDRWMRLSELFLSLEATDSAIEALSRAYRLSPDNEEIATTYAQISFFANKGQLDANSRRVLQDVLAKNPQHEGAQMLMAMGEARGNNFEQAQGWIKRLRKSIAAKPGDHTQALSSLDELSANVTAQEQQASEGIEVTISIDRSLLPLVKAEDVLFVAIRDVKGGPPFAAKRLPISVIKQGEATVSLSDLDAMMPERTLKSARDEKVQLAVIARISHSGTAIAESGDLSGNPVVISVEQNQVNVAINQQVP
;
A
#
# COMPACT_ATOMS: atom_id res chain seq x y z
N MET A 1 -15.55 19.99 -19.03
CA MET A 1 -16.11 19.53 -20.33
C MET A 1 -15.04 18.84 -21.23
N THR A 2 -14.12 18.02 -20.69
CA THR A 2 -13.00 17.45 -21.49
C THR A 2 -12.84 15.93 -21.39
N LEU A 3 -13.41 15.27 -20.36
CA LEU A 3 -13.32 13.81 -20.18
C LEU A 3 -14.04 13.01 -21.28
N PHE A 4 -15.16 13.50 -21.80
CA PHE A 4 -15.85 12.88 -22.94
C PHE A 4 -15.00 12.95 -24.23
N SER A 5 -14.14 13.97 -24.36
CA SER A 5 -13.28 14.13 -25.54
C SER A 5 -12.07 13.18 -25.49
N THR A 6 -11.44 13.00 -24.32
CA THR A 6 -10.30 12.09 -24.18
C THR A 6 -10.70 10.62 -24.24
N PHE A 7 -11.84 10.25 -23.64
CA PHE A 7 -12.39 8.90 -23.73
C PHE A 7 -12.87 8.57 -25.14
N GLY A 8 -13.55 9.50 -25.80
CA GLY A 8 -13.95 9.37 -27.21
C GLY A 8 -12.74 9.23 -28.15
N LEU A 9 -11.68 10.01 -27.91
CA LEU A 9 -10.43 9.94 -28.68
C LEU A 9 -9.70 8.61 -28.47
N PHE A 10 -9.65 8.10 -27.23
CA PHE A 10 -9.07 6.79 -26.93
C PHE A 10 -9.82 5.64 -27.63
N ILE A 11 -11.16 5.66 -27.60
CA ILE A 11 -11.99 4.67 -28.31
C ILE A 11 -11.77 4.77 -29.82
N ALA A 12 -11.78 5.98 -30.38
CA ALA A 12 -11.57 6.20 -31.80
C ALA A 12 -10.18 5.74 -32.28
N LEU A 13 -9.13 6.05 -31.52
CA LEU A 13 -7.76 5.62 -31.82
C LEU A 13 -7.61 4.09 -31.72
N SER A 14 -8.20 3.49 -30.70
CA SER A 14 -8.19 2.03 -30.51
C SER A 14 -8.91 1.30 -31.64
N LEU A 15 -10.07 1.81 -32.07
CA LEU A 15 -10.81 1.29 -33.23
C LEU A 15 -10.02 1.45 -34.53
N LEU A 16 -9.35 2.60 -34.73
CA LEU A 16 -8.54 2.86 -35.91
C LEU A 16 -7.34 1.89 -35.98
N ILE A 17 -6.63 1.68 -34.87
CA ILE A 17 -5.51 0.74 -34.80
C ILE A 17 -5.98 -0.70 -35.06
N ALA A 18 -7.10 -1.11 -34.46
CA ALA A 18 -7.69 -2.42 -34.69
C ALA A 18 -8.07 -2.62 -36.17
N LEU A 19 -8.65 -1.60 -36.81
CA LEU A 19 -9.00 -1.64 -38.24
C LEU A 19 -7.75 -1.74 -39.13
N VAL A 20 -6.71 -0.96 -38.82
CA VAL A 20 -5.43 -1.00 -39.57
C VAL A 20 -4.77 -2.37 -39.45
N LEU A 21 -4.70 -2.94 -38.24
CA LEU A 21 -4.17 -4.29 -38.02
C LEU A 21 -5.00 -5.35 -38.75
N ALA A 22 -6.33 -5.24 -38.69
CA ALA A 22 -7.22 -6.14 -39.43
C ALA A 22 -6.93 -6.06 -40.94
N VAL A 23 -6.81 -4.85 -41.51
CA VAL A 23 -6.46 -4.68 -42.92
C VAL A 23 -5.09 -5.29 -43.21
N ILE A 24 -4.06 -5.03 -42.41
CA ILE A 24 -2.71 -5.58 -42.62
C ILE A 24 -2.71 -7.12 -42.62
N VAL A 25 -3.42 -7.75 -41.69
CA VAL A 25 -3.50 -9.21 -41.57
C VAL A 25 -4.34 -9.83 -42.69
N ILE A 26 -5.45 -9.19 -43.06
CA ILE A 26 -6.40 -9.73 -44.04
C ILE A 26 -5.96 -9.49 -45.48
N THR A 27 -5.21 -8.41 -45.77
CA THR A 27 -4.74 -8.05 -47.13
C THR A 27 -3.89 -9.12 -47.83
N PRO A 28 -2.83 -9.69 -47.23
CA PRO A 28 -2.03 -10.74 -47.89
C PRO A 28 -2.86 -11.98 -48.16
N TRP A 29 -3.82 -12.26 -47.29
CA TRP A 29 -4.74 -13.37 -47.44
C TRP A 29 -5.70 -13.14 -48.63
N LEU A 30 -6.37 -11.99 -48.71
CA LEU A 30 -7.29 -11.66 -49.82
C LEU A 30 -6.58 -11.58 -51.18
N ARG A 31 -5.29 -11.21 -51.22
CA ARG A 31 -4.50 -11.16 -52.47
C ARG A 31 -4.02 -12.53 -52.95
N ALA A 32 -3.92 -13.53 -52.06
CA ALA A 32 -3.43 -14.87 -52.41
C ALA A 32 -4.35 -15.64 -53.39
N SER A 33 -5.62 -15.26 -53.54
CA SER A 33 -6.55 -15.92 -54.47
C SER A 33 -6.44 -15.44 -55.92
N ARG A 34 -5.81 -14.29 -56.20
CA ARG A 34 -5.70 -13.75 -57.57
C ARG A 34 -4.48 -14.24 -58.34
N LEU A 35 -3.54 -14.93 -57.69
CA LEU A 35 -2.30 -15.43 -58.33
C LEU A 35 -2.36 -16.91 -58.74
N ARG A 36 -3.50 -17.59 -58.56
CA ARG A 36 -3.63 -19.02 -58.86
C ARG A 36 -4.82 -19.26 -59.80
N GLU A 37 -4.64 -18.89 -61.06
CA GLU A 37 -5.57 -19.32 -62.12
C GLU A 37 -5.25 -20.72 -62.68
N ASN A 38 -4.15 -21.37 -62.29
CA ASN A 38 -3.93 -22.80 -62.58
C ASN A 38 -3.00 -23.45 -61.53
N PRO A 39 -3.51 -24.21 -60.55
CA PRO A 39 -2.70 -25.03 -59.66
C PRO A 39 -2.63 -26.44 -60.26
N VAL A 40 -2.07 -26.59 -61.45
CA VAL A 40 -1.46 -27.88 -61.79
C VAL A 40 -0.02 -27.71 -61.33
N ASP A 41 0.34 -28.46 -60.30
CA ASP A 41 1.66 -28.48 -59.69
C ASP A 41 2.65 -29.09 -60.70
N ASN A 42 2.95 -28.33 -61.76
CA ASN A 42 3.81 -28.75 -62.87
C ASN A 42 5.23 -28.99 -62.40
N GLN A 43 5.62 -28.57 -61.19
CA GLN A 43 6.97 -28.82 -60.68
C GLN A 43 7.25 -30.31 -60.49
N LEU A 44 6.29 -31.09 -59.97
CA LEU A 44 6.45 -32.55 -59.85
C LEU A 44 6.38 -33.24 -61.21
N LEU A 45 5.54 -32.73 -62.12
CA LEU A 45 5.42 -33.26 -63.47
C LEU A 45 6.70 -32.99 -64.30
N ASP A 46 7.26 -31.79 -64.21
CA ASP A 46 8.51 -31.38 -64.87
C ASP A 46 9.70 -32.19 -64.35
N ILE A 47 9.76 -32.46 -63.04
CA ILE A 47 10.78 -33.35 -62.45
C ILE A 47 10.62 -34.78 -62.99
N ASN A 48 9.40 -35.32 -63.02
CA ASN A 48 9.15 -36.67 -63.53
C ASN A 48 9.47 -36.80 -65.03
N ILE A 49 9.16 -35.76 -65.83
CA ILE A 49 9.53 -35.69 -67.26
C ILE A 49 11.05 -35.61 -67.43
N GLY A 50 11.76 -34.86 -66.57
CA GLY A 50 13.21 -34.77 -66.56
C GLY A 50 13.87 -36.12 -66.34
N VAL A 51 13.47 -36.83 -65.28
CA VAL A 51 13.97 -38.18 -64.94
C VAL A 51 13.65 -39.18 -66.05
N PHE A 52 12.46 -39.09 -66.66
CA PHE A 52 12.08 -39.94 -67.80
C PHE A 52 13.02 -39.73 -69.00
N ARG A 53 13.33 -38.47 -69.36
CA ARG A 53 14.24 -38.17 -70.49
C ARG A 53 15.65 -38.68 -70.25
N GLU A 54 16.14 -38.57 -69.01
CA GLU A 54 17.44 -39.09 -68.61
C GLU A 54 17.50 -40.62 -68.79
N ARG A 55 16.52 -41.35 -68.25
CA ARG A 55 16.43 -42.81 -68.39
C ARG A 55 16.26 -43.27 -69.84
N LEU A 56 15.51 -42.53 -70.66
CA LEU A 56 15.37 -42.84 -72.09
C LEU A 56 16.71 -42.71 -72.83
N THR A 57 17.53 -41.72 -72.43
CA THR A 57 18.84 -41.48 -73.03
C THR A 57 19.84 -42.57 -72.64
N GLU A 58 19.81 -43.00 -71.37
CA GLU A 58 20.59 -44.15 -70.88
C GLU A 58 20.22 -45.44 -71.62
N LEU A 59 18.91 -45.72 -71.75
CA LEU A 59 18.40 -46.89 -72.45
C LEU A 59 18.80 -46.91 -73.94
N GLN A 60 18.83 -45.73 -74.58
CA GLN A 60 19.28 -45.59 -75.96
C GLN A 60 20.79 -45.86 -76.10
N SER A 61 21.59 -45.35 -75.17
CA SER A 61 23.04 -45.60 -75.13
C SER A 61 23.35 -47.10 -74.94
N ASP A 62 22.61 -47.79 -74.10
CA ASP A 62 22.79 -49.24 -73.88
C ASP A 62 22.47 -50.07 -75.12
N LYS A 63 21.48 -49.64 -75.90
CA LYS A 63 21.16 -50.24 -77.21
C LYS A 63 22.27 -49.99 -78.21
N ASP A 64 22.75 -48.75 -78.32
CA ASP A 64 23.78 -48.36 -79.27
C ASP A 64 25.14 -49.03 -78.97
N ASN A 65 25.40 -49.32 -77.69
CA ASN A 65 26.57 -50.09 -77.23
C ASN A 65 26.39 -51.62 -77.36
N GLY A 66 25.23 -52.09 -77.81
CA GLY A 66 24.94 -53.51 -78.03
C GLY A 66 24.67 -54.32 -76.75
N THR A 67 24.45 -53.65 -75.61
CA THR A 67 24.18 -54.28 -74.31
C THR A 67 22.76 -54.85 -74.25
N ILE A 68 21.81 -54.26 -74.98
CA ILE A 68 20.41 -54.69 -75.07
C ILE A 68 19.97 -54.82 -76.53
N ASP A 69 19.03 -55.73 -76.81
CA ASP A 69 18.44 -55.89 -78.14
C ASP A 69 17.28 -54.91 -78.40
N ASP A 70 16.87 -54.80 -79.68
CA ASP A 70 15.83 -53.84 -80.09
C ASP A 70 14.47 -54.14 -79.45
N ALA A 71 14.14 -55.43 -79.26
CA ALA A 71 12.89 -55.84 -78.64
C ALA A 71 12.83 -55.44 -77.16
N HIS A 72 13.94 -55.56 -76.45
CA HIS A 72 14.06 -55.19 -75.05
C HIS A 72 13.99 -53.66 -74.87
N TYR A 73 14.65 -52.91 -75.75
CA TYR A 73 14.55 -51.45 -75.78
C TYR A 73 13.09 -50.97 -75.92
N GLN A 74 12.35 -51.50 -76.90
CA GLN A 74 10.95 -51.07 -77.13
C GLN A 74 10.04 -51.40 -75.95
N ASN A 75 10.20 -52.58 -75.34
CA ASN A 75 9.40 -52.96 -74.18
C ASN A 75 9.67 -52.05 -72.97
N GLN A 76 10.93 -51.75 -72.66
CA GLN A 76 11.27 -50.86 -71.53
C GLN A 76 10.83 -49.42 -71.79
N LYS A 77 10.92 -48.94 -73.03
CA LYS A 77 10.41 -47.63 -73.42
C LYS A 77 8.90 -47.52 -73.18
N ILE A 78 8.13 -48.52 -73.59
CA ILE A 78 6.67 -48.55 -73.39
C ILE A 78 6.32 -48.53 -71.89
N GLU A 79 7.06 -49.28 -71.07
CA GLU A 79 6.82 -49.31 -69.62
C GLU A 79 7.12 -47.95 -68.97
N LEU A 80 8.22 -47.28 -69.37
CA LEU A 80 8.54 -45.93 -68.91
C LEU A 80 7.46 -44.90 -69.34
N GLU A 81 6.96 -45.01 -70.57
CA GLU A 81 5.87 -44.14 -71.06
C GLU A 81 4.59 -44.35 -70.25
N ARG A 82 4.29 -45.60 -69.89
CA ARG A 82 3.16 -45.95 -69.03
C ARG A 82 3.31 -45.38 -67.62
N GLN A 83 4.50 -45.49 -67.03
CA GLN A 83 4.79 -44.92 -65.72
C GLN A 83 4.64 -43.38 -65.71
N LEU A 84 5.07 -42.70 -66.77
CA LEU A 84 4.88 -41.26 -66.91
C LEU A 84 3.38 -40.90 -67.00
N LEU A 85 2.60 -41.71 -67.73
CA LEU A 85 1.16 -41.54 -67.86
C LEU A 85 0.41 -41.74 -66.53
N ASP A 86 0.81 -42.74 -65.74
CA ASP A 86 0.21 -43.00 -64.42
C ASP A 86 0.60 -41.92 -63.40
N ALA A 87 1.83 -41.41 -63.43
CA ALA A 87 2.27 -40.29 -62.60
C ALA A 87 1.48 -38.99 -62.89
N GLN A 88 0.97 -38.82 -64.11
CA GLN A 88 0.11 -37.68 -64.46
C GLN A 88 -1.29 -37.77 -63.81
N ARG A 89 -1.75 -38.96 -63.41
CA ARG A 89 -3.09 -39.18 -62.85
C ARG A 89 -3.18 -38.97 -61.33
N GLU A 90 -2.09 -39.07 -60.58
CA GLU A 90 -2.09 -39.00 -59.11
C GLU A 90 -1.88 -37.60 -58.51
N VAL A 91 -1.99 -36.52 -59.30
CA VAL A 91 -1.93 -35.16 -58.75
C VAL A 91 -3.27 -34.82 -58.08
N THR A 92 -3.42 -35.20 -56.82
CA THR A 92 -4.56 -34.76 -56.00
C THR A 92 -4.38 -33.29 -55.63
N PRO A 93 -5.26 -32.38 -56.08
CA PRO A 93 -5.11 -30.97 -55.75
C PRO A 93 -5.36 -30.77 -54.25
N MET A 94 -4.37 -30.23 -53.54
CA MET A 94 -4.57 -29.71 -52.18
C MET A 94 -5.64 -28.61 -52.23
N VAL A 95 -6.84 -28.92 -51.73
CA VAL A 95 -7.95 -27.97 -51.67
C VAL A 95 -7.61 -26.89 -50.63
N ALA A 96 -7.16 -25.73 -51.11
CA ALA A 96 -7.01 -24.56 -50.25
C ALA A 96 -8.41 -24.16 -49.71
N PRO A 97 -8.52 -23.77 -48.43
CA PRO A 97 -9.82 -23.40 -47.85
C PRO A 97 -10.46 -22.25 -48.64
N GLY A 98 -11.68 -22.49 -49.12
CA GLY A 98 -12.42 -21.53 -49.93
C GLY A 98 -12.81 -20.26 -49.16
N ILE A 99 -13.14 -19.19 -49.89
CA ILE A 99 -13.50 -17.86 -49.35
C ILE A 99 -14.60 -17.94 -48.27
N LYS A 100 -15.48 -18.95 -48.31
CA LYS A 100 -16.53 -19.18 -47.31
C LYS A 100 -15.98 -19.54 -45.92
N SER A 101 -15.08 -20.52 -45.82
CA SER A 101 -14.43 -20.91 -44.54
C SER A 101 -13.63 -19.76 -43.93
N ARG A 102 -13.05 -18.97 -44.83
CA ARG A 102 -12.26 -17.78 -44.54
C ARG A 102 -13.12 -16.66 -43.92
N LEU A 103 -14.26 -16.35 -44.52
CA LEU A 103 -15.23 -15.39 -43.96
C LEU A 103 -15.80 -15.88 -42.62
N ILE A 104 -16.04 -17.18 -42.46
CA ILE A 104 -16.51 -17.76 -41.19
C ILE A 104 -15.52 -17.46 -40.07
N ILE A 105 -14.23 -17.75 -40.24
CA ILE A 105 -13.23 -17.47 -39.18
C ILE A 105 -13.15 -15.96 -38.88
N MET A 106 -13.18 -15.11 -39.92
CA MET A 106 -13.09 -13.66 -39.76
C MET A 106 -14.27 -13.07 -38.98
N VAL A 107 -15.47 -13.64 -39.10
CA VAL A 107 -16.66 -13.19 -38.35
C VAL A 107 -16.73 -13.85 -36.97
N TRP A 108 -16.45 -15.15 -36.89
CA TRP A 108 -16.65 -15.90 -35.65
C TRP A 108 -15.59 -15.60 -34.60
N VAL A 109 -14.34 -15.29 -34.97
CA VAL A 109 -13.30 -14.92 -34.01
C VAL A 109 -13.67 -13.66 -33.21
N PRO A 110 -14.03 -12.51 -33.82
CA PRO A 110 -14.45 -11.32 -33.07
C PRO A 110 -15.77 -11.54 -32.32
N VAL A 111 -16.71 -12.31 -32.88
CA VAL A 111 -17.97 -12.64 -32.19
C VAL A 111 -17.72 -13.47 -30.93
N LEU A 112 -16.87 -14.50 -31.01
CA LEU A 112 -16.50 -15.32 -29.86
C LEU A 112 -15.65 -14.55 -28.85
N ALA A 113 -14.78 -13.66 -29.30
CA ALA A 113 -14.02 -12.77 -28.41
C ALA A 113 -14.93 -11.80 -27.67
N ALA A 114 -15.90 -11.18 -28.36
CA ALA A 114 -16.91 -10.35 -27.74
C ALA A 114 -17.73 -11.17 -26.74
N LEU A 115 -18.22 -12.34 -27.13
CA LEU A 115 -18.99 -13.24 -26.27
C LEU A 115 -18.20 -13.65 -25.01
N ALA A 116 -16.92 -13.98 -25.15
CA ALA A 116 -16.05 -14.28 -24.02
C ALA A 116 -15.90 -13.06 -23.08
N TYR A 117 -15.73 -11.85 -23.63
CA TYR A 117 -15.74 -10.62 -22.86
C TYR A 117 -17.08 -10.38 -22.15
N PHE A 118 -18.22 -10.75 -22.77
CA PHE A 118 -19.55 -10.66 -22.17
C PHE A 118 -19.86 -11.70 -21.10
N LEU A 119 -19.28 -12.89 -21.19
CA LEU A 119 -19.53 -13.98 -20.23
C LEU A 119 -18.53 -14.02 -19.07
N VAL A 120 -17.28 -13.61 -19.29
CA VAL A 120 -16.19 -13.75 -18.30
C VAL A 120 -15.88 -12.43 -17.58
N GLY A 121 -16.15 -11.29 -18.21
CA GLY A 121 -15.90 -9.99 -17.58
C GLY A 121 -16.89 -9.72 -16.45
N ASP A 122 -16.40 -9.65 -15.22
CA ASP A 122 -17.20 -9.13 -14.11
C ASP A 122 -17.34 -7.61 -14.28
N ARG A 123 -18.57 -7.18 -14.61
CA ARG A 123 -18.91 -5.78 -14.87
C ARG A 123 -19.72 -5.16 -13.75
N THR A 124 -20.07 -5.96 -12.75
CA THR A 124 -20.92 -5.53 -11.63
C THR A 124 -20.39 -4.26 -10.97
N PRO A 125 -19.07 -4.08 -10.68
CA PRO A 125 -18.61 -2.89 -9.98
C PRO A 125 -18.73 -1.60 -10.79
N VAL A 126 -18.60 -1.69 -12.12
CA VAL A 126 -18.71 -0.52 -13.01
C VAL A 126 -20.16 -0.11 -13.19
N PHE A 127 -21.06 -1.09 -13.40
CA PHE A 127 -22.48 -0.80 -13.53
C PHE A 127 -23.09 -0.33 -12.21
N ASP A 128 -22.66 -0.90 -11.07
CA ASP A 128 -23.08 -0.45 -9.74
C ASP A 128 -22.62 0.99 -9.47
N LEU A 129 -21.40 1.35 -9.88
CA LEU A 129 -20.91 2.73 -9.77
C LEU A 129 -21.72 3.70 -10.65
N TRP A 130 -22.04 3.31 -11.89
CA TRP A 130 -22.89 4.13 -12.76
C TRP A 130 -24.33 4.25 -12.27
N ALA A 131 -24.90 3.18 -11.71
CA ALA A 131 -26.23 3.19 -11.12
C ALA A 131 -26.28 4.04 -9.84
N ALA A 132 -25.25 3.93 -8.99
CA ALA A 132 -25.08 4.78 -7.81
C ALA A 132 -24.99 6.26 -8.20
N GLU A 133 -24.22 6.57 -9.23
CA GLU A 133 -24.10 7.92 -9.74
C GLU A 133 -25.46 8.49 -10.21
N ASP A 134 -26.22 7.75 -11.01
CA ASP A 134 -27.52 8.22 -11.49
C ASP A 134 -28.55 8.41 -10.35
N LYS A 135 -28.52 7.52 -9.35
CA LYS A 135 -29.49 7.49 -8.24
C LYS A 135 -29.19 8.48 -7.13
N VAL A 136 -27.92 8.60 -6.70
CA VAL A 136 -27.53 9.35 -5.49
C VAL A 136 -26.54 10.49 -5.74
N ALA A 137 -26.11 10.79 -6.97
CA ALA A 137 -25.14 11.88 -7.21
C ALA A 137 -25.61 13.25 -6.70
N GLN A 138 -26.91 13.57 -6.84
CA GLN A 138 -27.43 14.84 -6.35
C GLN A 138 -27.41 14.90 -4.81
N VAL A 139 -27.79 13.80 -4.14
CA VAL A 139 -27.72 13.69 -2.68
C VAL A 139 -26.27 13.81 -2.21
N ALA A 140 -25.34 13.14 -2.90
CA ALA A 140 -23.91 13.25 -2.61
C ALA A 140 -23.39 14.68 -2.78
N ASP A 141 -23.75 15.38 -3.86
CA ASP A 141 -23.39 16.79 -4.04
C ASP A 141 -23.99 17.69 -2.96
N ASP A 142 -25.26 17.50 -2.62
CA ASP A 142 -25.96 18.31 -1.63
C ASP A 142 -25.39 18.09 -0.22
N LEU A 143 -24.96 16.87 0.14
CA LEU A 143 -24.24 16.57 1.38
C LEU A 143 -22.85 17.22 1.39
N LEU A 144 -22.08 17.06 0.32
CA LEU A 144 -20.72 17.58 0.21
C LEU A 144 -20.68 19.12 0.17
N THR A 145 -21.74 19.75 -0.32
CA THR A 145 -21.88 21.22 -0.34
C THR A 145 -22.59 21.78 0.89
N GLY A 146 -23.01 20.93 1.83
CA GLY A 146 -23.70 21.34 3.06
C GLY A 146 -25.11 21.92 2.83
N LYS A 147 -25.77 21.60 1.71
CA LYS A 147 -27.19 21.95 1.49
C LYS A 147 -28.12 21.04 2.32
N ILE A 148 -27.66 19.83 2.62
CA ILE A 148 -28.32 18.89 3.53
C ILE A 148 -27.28 18.33 4.50
N ASP A 149 -27.66 18.20 5.78
CA ASP A 149 -26.75 17.68 6.82
C ASP A 149 -26.85 16.16 6.99
N GLN A 150 -27.99 15.57 6.60
CA GLN A 150 -28.26 14.14 6.74
C GLN A 150 -28.76 13.55 5.43
N PRO A 151 -28.28 12.35 5.05
CA PRO A 151 -28.80 11.66 3.88
C PRO A 151 -30.28 11.29 4.09
N PRO A 152 -31.12 11.40 3.05
CA PRO A 152 -32.49 10.93 3.12
C PRO A 152 -32.52 9.40 3.28
N ALA A 153 -33.52 8.87 3.99
CA ALA A 153 -33.58 7.45 4.36
C ALA A 153 -33.40 6.47 3.17
N TRP A 154 -34.00 6.79 2.02
CA TRP A 154 -33.88 5.98 0.80
C TRP A 154 -32.46 5.92 0.21
N ALA A 155 -31.61 6.92 0.51
CA ALA A 155 -30.21 6.98 0.04
C ALA A 155 -29.26 6.20 0.97
N ILE A 156 -29.70 5.91 2.21
CA ILE A 156 -28.94 5.14 3.20
C ILE A 156 -29.19 3.64 3.03
N GLU A 157 -30.34 3.24 2.47
CA GLU A 157 -30.67 1.83 2.20
C GLU A 157 -29.52 1.09 1.49
N ASP A 158 -28.84 1.77 0.56
CA ASP A 158 -27.63 1.29 -0.13
C ASP A 158 -26.41 2.16 0.23
N GLY A 159 -26.01 2.20 1.51
CA GLY A 159 -24.94 3.09 2.00
C GLY A 159 -23.60 3.01 1.22
N THR A 160 -23.26 1.87 0.63
CA THR A 160 -22.06 1.71 -0.22
C THR A 160 -22.14 2.51 -1.53
N GLN A 161 -23.33 2.67 -2.10
CA GLN A 161 -23.55 3.47 -3.31
C GLN A 161 -23.37 4.95 -3.01
N LEU A 162 -23.90 5.43 -1.88
CA LEU A 162 -23.74 6.82 -1.46
C LEU A 162 -22.28 7.18 -1.20
N ILE A 163 -21.54 6.31 -0.51
CA ILE A 163 -20.09 6.51 -0.27
C ILE A 163 -19.34 6.59 -1.60
N SER A 164 -19.61 5.66 -2.53
CA SER A 164 -18.95 5.62 -3.84
C SER A 164 -19.27 6.86 -4.68
N ALA A 165 -20.51 7.34 -4.63
CA ALA A 165 -20.93 8.56 -5.30
C ALA A 165 -20.27 9.81 -4.68
N MET A 166 -20.19 9.89 -3.34
CA MET A 166 -19.49 10.98 -2.65
C MET A 166 -17.99 10.99 -2.97
N GLN A 167 -17.31 9.85 -2.93
CA GLN A 167 -15.91 9.75 -3.32
C GLN A 167 -15.71 10.19 -4.78
N THR A 168 -16.51 9.68 -5.70
CA THR A 168 -16.44 10.05 -7.13
C THR A 168 -16.67 11.54 -7.34
N ASN A 169 -17.63 12.13 -6.64
CA ASN A 169 -17.90 13.56 -6.69
C ASN A 169 -16.70 14.38 -6.18
N VAL A 170 -16.13 14.02 -5.02
CA VAL A 170 -14.93 14.66 -4.47
C VAL A 170 -13.75 14.56 -5.43
N TYR A 171 -13.54 13.40 -6.08
CA TYR A 171 -12.47 13.25 -7.08
C TYR A 171 -12.67 14.11 -8.33
N ARG A 172 -13.92 14.38 -8.74
CA ARG A 172 -14.20 15.32 -9.84
C ARG A 172 -13.96 16.77 -9.46
N HIS A 173 -14.15 17.09 -8.18
CA HIS A 173 -13.92 18.40 -7.58
C HIS A 173 -12.71 18.36 -6.65
N ALA A 174 -11.61 17.75 -7.12
CA ALA A 174 -10.45 17.44 -6.29
C ALA A 174 -9.69 18.68 -5.77
N ASP A 175 -10.04 19.85 -6.26
CA ASP A 175 -9.55 21.18 -5.87
C ASP A 175 -10.37 21.84 -4.76
N ASP A 176 -11.56 21.31 -4.43
CA ASP A 176 -12.47 21.86 -3.44
C ASP A 176 -12.15 21.31 -2.03
N PRO A 177 -11.57 22.13 -1.12
CA PRO A 177 -11.18 21.68 0.22
C PRO A 177 -12.37 21.29 1.09
N ASP A 178 -13.53 21.93 0.92
CA ASP A 178 -14.69 21.71 1.78
C ASP A 178 -15.32 20.34 1.51
N ARG A 179 -15.33 19.91 0.25
CA ARG A 179 -15.76 18.55 -0.13
C ARG A 179 -14.86 17.47 0.48
N TRP A 180 -13.55 17.71 0.53
CA TRP A 180 -12.62 16.80 1.23
C TRP A 180 -12.89 16.76 2.74
N MET A 181 -13.23 17.91 3.36
CA MET A 181 -13.61 17.95 4.77
C MET A 181 -14.90 17.15 5.03
N ARG A 182 -15.95 17.36 4.25
CA ARG A 182 -17.21 16.60 4.38
C ARG A 182 -17.04 15.10 4.14
N LEU A 183 -16.17 14.73 3.19
CA LEU A 183 -15.83 13.32 2.99
C LEU A 183 -15.17 12.71 4.23
N SER A 184 -14.34 13.48 4.94
CA SER A 184 -13.73 13.02 6.18
C SER A 184 -14.75 12.79 7.29
N GLU A 185 -15.77 13.64 7.40
CA GLU A 185 -16.86 13.49 8.38
C GLU A 185 -17.65 12.20 8.11
N LEU A 186 -17.91 11.88 6.85
CA LEU A 186 -18.49 10.60 6.45
C LEU A 186 -17.61 9.43 6.89
N PHE A 187 -16.30 9.47 6.61
CA PHE A 187 -15.40 8.42 7.02
C PHE A 187 -15.33 8.26 8.55
N LEU A 188 -15.38 9.36 9.32
CA LEU A 188 -15.46 9.31 10.78
C LEU A 188 -16.76 8.65 11.25
N SER A 189 -17.90 8.94 10.61
CA SER A 189 -19.18 8.30 10.93
C SER A 189 -19.19 6.79 10.69
N LEU A 190 -18.30 6.30 9.82
CA LEU A 190 -18.12 4.89 9.48
C LEU A 190 -16.96 4.24 10.26
N GLU A 191 -16.42 4.94 11.27
CA GLU A 191 -15.26 4.52 12.07
C GLU A 191 -13.99 4.28 11.22
N ALA A 192 -13.95 4.78 9.98
CA ALA A 192 -12.82 4.69 9.07
C ALA A 192 -11.84 5.85 9.28
N THR A 193 -11.24 5.92 10.47
CA THR A 193 -10.41 7.07 10.90
C THR A 193 -9.21 7.33 9.97
N ASP A 194 -8.54 6.30 9.47
CA ASP A 194 -7.38 6.47 8.57
C ASP A 194 -7.78 7.18 7.26
N SER A 195 -8.88 6.77 6.64
CA SER A 195 -9.43 7.41 5.44
C SER A 195 -9.87 8.85 5.71
N ALA A 196 -10.42 9.11 6.90
CA ALA A 196 -10.78 10.47 7.30
C ALA A 196 -9.55 11.39 7.42
N ILE A 197 -8.47 10.91 8.02
CA ILE A 197 -7.20 11.64 8.14
C ILE A 197 -6.61 11.95 6.76
N GLU A 198 -6.69 10.99 5.82
CA GLU A 198 -6.21 11.21 4.45
C GLU A 198 -7.02 12.29 3.72
N ALA A 199 -8.35 12.26 3.84
CA ALA A 199 -9.24 13.27 3.28
C ALA A 199 -8.96 14.66 3.91
N LEU A 200 -8.87 14.77 5.23
CA LEU A 200 -8.51 16.01 5.94
C LEU A 200 -7.12 16.51 5.57
N SER A 201 -6.16 15.61 5.41
CA SER A 201 -4.81 15.96 4.95
C SER A 201 -4.84 16.58 3.56
N ARG A 202 -5.71 16.09 2.66
CA ARG A 202 -5.92 16.70 1.35
C ARG A 202 -6.62 18.06 1.45
N ALA A 203 -7.67 18.17 2.26
CA ALA A 203 -8.35 19.43 2.54
C ALA A 203 -7.38 20.50 3.05
N TYR A 204 -6.54 20.17 4.03
CA TYR A 204 -5.55 21.07 4.62
C TYR A 204 -4.47 21.49 3.61
N ARG A 205 -4.02 20.60 2.72
CA ARG A 205 -3.07 20.96 1.65
C ARG A 205 -3.66 21.94 0.63
N LEU A 206 -4.97 21.86 0.37
CA LEU A 206 -5.67 22.74 -0.57
C LEU A 206 -5.97 24.11 0.06
N SER A 207 -6.32 24.13 1.34
CA SER A 207 -6.62 25.36 2.10
C SER A 207 -5.93 25.35 3.47
N PRO A 208 -4.60 25.60 3.53
CA PRO A 208 -3.86 25.62 4.79
C PRO A 208 -4.22 26.83 5.68
N ASP A 209 -4.92 27.82 5.10
CA ASP A 209 -5.36 29.01 5.80
C ASP A 209 -6.72 28.85 6.49
N ASN A 210 -7.49 27.81 6.14
CA ASN A 210 -8.74 27.52 6.80
C ASN A 210 -8.48 26.91 8.19
N GLU A 211 -8.81 27.70 9.22
CA GLU A 211 -8.61 27.36 10.64
C GLU A 211 -9.39 26.10 11.07
N GLU A 212 -10.61 25.92 10.55
CA GLU A 212 -11.48 24.78 10.87
C GLU A 212 -10.87 23.49 10.32
N ILE A 213 -10.50 23.46 9.03
CA ILE A 213 -9.84 22.31 8.40
C ILE A 213 -8.54 21.95 9.13
N ALA A 214 -7.71 22.96 9.43
CA ALA A 214 -6.43 22.76 10.11
C ALA A 214 -6.62 22.17 11.52
N THR A 215 -7.56 22.72 12.29
CA THR A 215 -7.84 22.27 13.66
C THR A 215 -8.45 20.88 13.68
N THR A 216 -9.42 20.59 12.80
CA THR A 216 -10.04 19.27 12.66
C THR A 216 -9.02 18.22 12.25
N TYR A 217 -8.17 18.52 11.25
CA TYR A 217 -7.08 17.63 10.85
C TYR A 217 -6.15 17.30 12.02
N ALA A 218 -5.69 18.31 12.76
CA ALA A 218 -4.79 18.11 13.90
C ALA A 218 -5.47 17.35 15.04
N GLN A 219 -6.73 17.64 15.33
CA GLN A 219 -7.49 16.98 16.40
C GLN A 219 -7.69 15.49 16.11
N ILE A 220 -8.18 15.14 14.92
CA ILE A 220 -8.42 13.74 14.54
C ILE A 220 -7.09 12.98 14.49
N SER A 221 -6.05 13.57 13.91
CA SER A 221 -4.71 12.96 13.86
C SER A 221 -4.15 12.71 15.27
N PHE A 222 -4.32 13.66 16.20
CA PHE A 222 -3.88 13.54 17.59
C PHE A 222 -4.54 12.36 18.32
N PHE A 223 -5.87 12.23 18.21
CA PHE A 223 -6.59 11.15 18.89
C PHE A 223 -6.36 9.79 18.22
N ALA A 224 -6.27 9.73 16.89
CA ALA A 224 -5.88 8.52 16.17
C ALA A 224 -4.49 8.03 16.59
N ASN A 225 -3.56 8.96 16.86
CA ASN A 225 -2.25 8.67 17.42
C ASN A 225 -2.24 8.50 18.96
N LYS A 226 -3.38 8.11 19.56
CA LYS A 226 -3.52 7.81 21.01
C LYS A 226 -3.09 8.97 21.92
N GLY A 227 -3.34 10.21 21.47
CA GLY A 227 -2.98 11.43 22.18
C GLY A 227 -1.50 11.80 22.10
N GLN A 228 -0.72 11.19 21.21
CA GLN A 228 0.64 11.63 20.92
C GLN A 228 0.62 12.74 19.87
N LEU A 229 1.20 13.87 20.22
CA LEU A 229 1.36 15.00 19.32
C LEU A 229 2.59 14.80 18.44
N ASP A 230 2.36 14.34 17.21
CA ASP A 230 3.41 14.16 16.21
C ASP A 230 3.91 15.51 15.65
N ALA A 231 5.03 15.46 14.91
CA ALA A 231 5.66 16.67 14.37
C ALA A 231 4.75 17.42 13.39
N ASN A 232 3.93 16.70 12.61
CA ASN A 232 3.05 17.32 11.62
C ASN A 232 1.87 18.03 12.29
N SER A 233 1.15 17.36 13.19
CA SER A 233 0.04 17.97 13.94
C SER A 233 0.53 19.14 14.79
N ARG A 234 1.72 19.03 15.40
CA ARG A 234 2.35 20.14 16.13
C ARG A 234 2.54 21.35 15.23
N ARG A 235 3.09 21.17 14.03
CA ARG A 235 3.30 22.26 13.06
C ARG A 235 1.96 22.90 12.65
N VAL A 236 0.95 22.09 12.34
CA VAL A 236 -0.39 22.60 11.99
C VAL A 236 -0.99 23.43 13.13
N LEU A 237 -0.92 22.94 14.38
CA LEU A 237 -1.39 23.68 15.55
C LEU A 237 -0.60 24.98 15.78
N GLN A 238 0.71 24.96 15.56
CA GLN A 238 1.54 26.17 15.62
C GLN A 238 1.14 27.19 14.55
N ASP A 239 0.85 26.76 13.32
CA ASP A 239 0.39 27.63 12.23
C ASP A 239 -0.98 28.26 12.58
N VAL A 240 -1.89 27.48 13.16
CA VAL A 240 -3.18 27.98 13.68
C VAL A 240 -2.95 29.02 14.79
N LEU A 241 -2.13 28.70 15.79
CA LEU A 241 -1.85 29.59 16.92
C LEU A 241 -1.06 30.84 16.54
N ALA A 242 -0.30 30.82 15.45
CA ALA A 242 0.36 32.00 14.91
C ALA A 242 -0.64 33.03 14.37
N LYS A 243 -1.74 32.56 13.78
CA LYS A 243 -2.83 33.41 13.24
C LYS A 243 -3.85 33.78 14.31
N ASN A 244 -4.21 32.81 15.15
CA ASN A 244 -5.17 32.96 16.24
C ASN A 244 -4.56 32.49 17.56
N PRO A 245 -3.81 33.37 18.27
CA PRO A 245 -3.14 32.99 19.51
C PRO A 245 -4.07 32.59 20.65
N GLN A 246 -5.37 32.87 20.54
CA GLN A 246 -6.38 32.58 21.56
C GLN A 246 -7.24 31.35 21.24
N HIS A 247 -6.92 30.62 20.16
CA HIS A 247 -7.68 29.44 19.77
C HIS A 247 -7.64 28.35 20.86
N GLU A 248 -8.77 28.13 21.52
CA GLU A 248 -8.84 27.28 22.72
C GLU A 248 -8.52 25.81 22.42
N GLY A 249 -9.11 25.27 21.35
CA GLY A 249 -8.86 23.87 20.93
C GLY A 249 -7.39 23.58 20.62
N ALA A 250 -6.74 24.44 19.84
CA ALA A 250 -5.31 24.31 19.53
C ALA A 250 -4.42 24.43 20.78
N GLN A 251 -4.70 25.37 21.70
CA GLN A 251 -3.96 25.46 22.97
C GLN A 251 -4.14 24.22 23.84
N MET A 252 -5.36 23.66 23.89
CA MET A 252 -5.65 22.43 24.65
C MET A 252 -4.92 21.22 24.07
N LEU A 253 -4.95 21.04 22.73
CA LEU A 253 -4.22 19.98 22.05
C LEU A 253 -2.71 20.09 22.27
N MET A 254 -2.16 21.30 22.22
CA MET A 254 -0.75 21.55 22.56
C MET A 254 -0.46 21.17 24.02
N ALA A 255 -1.29 21.60 24.98
CA ALA A 255 -1.12 21.26 26.39
C ALA A 255 -1.10 19.74 26.63
N MET A 256 -2.11 19.02 26.12
CA MET A 256 -2.20 17.56 26.25
C MET A 256 -1.04 16.85 25.56
N GLY A 257 -0.68 17.29 24.36
CA GLY A 257 0.41 16.74 23.57
C GLY A 257 1.78 16.91 24.23
N GLU A 258 2.06 18.09 24.76
CA GLU A 258 3.32 18.34 25.48
C GLU A 258 3.38 17.57 26.80
N ALA A 259 2.27 17.46 27.54
CA ALA A 259 2.21 16.64 28.75
C ALA A 259 2.49 15.17 28.44
N ARG A 260 1.86 14.63 27.39
CA ARG A 260 2.09 13.26 26.93
C ARG A 260 3.53 13.02 26.45
N GLY A 261 4.16 14.04 25.90
CA GLY A 261 5.55 14.03 25.46
C GLY A 261 6.58 14.25 26.58
N ASN A 262 6.16 14.29 27.85
CA ASN A 262 6.98 14.64 29.03
C ASN A 262 7.59 16.05 28.98
N ASN A 263 7.05 16.95 28.14
CA ASN A 263 7.44 18.35 28.08
C ASN A 263 6.59 19.16 29.08
N PHE A 264 6.69 18.83 30.37
CA PHE A 264 5.79 19.32 31.42
C PHE A 264 5.77 20.86 31.53
N GLU A 265 6.93 21.53 31.41
CA GLU A 265 7.02 22.99 31.42
C GLU A 265 6.18 23.62 30.29
N GLN A 266 6.28 23.07 29.07
CA GLN A 266 5.54 23.57 27.92
C GLN A 266 4.04 23.29 28.07
N ALA A 267 3.68 22.13 28.60
CA ALA A 267 2.29 21.79 28.91
C ALA A 267 1.68 22.80 29.90
N GLN A 268 2.38 23.09 31.01
CA GLN A 268 1.96 24.11 31.98
C GLN A 268 1.85 25.50 31.34
N GLY A 269 2.81 25.85 30.48
CA GLY A 269 2.79 27.10 29.72
C GLY A 269 1.55 27.25 28.83
N TRP A 270 1.08 26.17 28.20
CA TRP A 270 -0.14 26.16 27.39
C TRP A 270 -1.40 26.20 28.25
N ILE A 271 -1.48 25.41 29.32
CA ILE A 271 -2.62 25.40 30.26
C ILE A 271 -2.82 26.80 30.86
N LYS A 272 -1.74 27.47 31.27
CA LYS A 272 -1.79 28.83 31.81
C LYS A 272 -2.31 29.85 30.79
N ARG A 273 -1.90 29.73 29.52
CA ARG A 273 -2.39 30.59 28.43
C ARG A 273 -3.88 30.37 28.17
N LEU A 274 -4.31 29.11 28.10
CA LEU A 274 -5.71 28.73 27.91
C LEU A 274 -6.60 29.19 29.05
N ARG A 275 -6.17 28.98 30.29
CA ARG A 275 -6.86 29.48 31.49
C ARG A 275 -7.04 30.99 31.44
N LYS A 276 -6.00 31.75 31.08
CA LYS A 276 -6.06 33.21 30.96
C LYS A 276 -7.04 33.65 29.84
N SER A 277 -7.07 32.93 28.72
CA SER A 277 -8.00 33.19 27.61
C SER A 277 -9.46 33.02 28.04
N ILE A 278 -9.78 31.88 28.66
CA ILE A 278 -11.14 31.55 29.11
C ILE A 278 -11.60 32.50 30.23
N ALA A 279 -10.74 32.78 31.22
CA ALA A 279 -11.08 33.67 32.33
C ALA A 279 -11.34 35.13 31.90
N ALA A 280 -10.81 35.55 30.74
CA ALA A 280 -11.05 36.89 30.19
C ALA A 280 -12.39 37.01 29.44
N LYS A 281 -13.05 35.89 29.12
CA LYS A 281 -14.33 35.89 28.41
C LYS A 281 -15.50 36.13 29.38
N PRO A 282 -16.52 36.89 28.97
CA PRO A 282 -17.75 37.00 29.77
C PRO A 282 -18.47 35.64 29.85
N GLY A 283 -19.15 35.38 30.97
CA GLY A 283 -19.89 34.14 31.21
C GLY A 283 -19.38 33.35 32.43
N ASP A 284 -20.10 32.30 32.79
CA ASP A 284 -19.67 31.35 33.82
C ASP A 284 -18.79 30.26 33.17
N HIS A 285 -17.49 30.31 33.48
CA HIS A 285 -16.50 29.36 33.01
C HIS A 285 -15.91 28.52 34.15
N THR A 286 -16.59 28.47 35.30
CA THR A 286 -16.07 27.83 36.53
C THR A 286 -15.66 26.38 36.29
N GLN A 287 -16.49 25.63 35.56
CA GLN A 287 -16.22 24.22 35.24
C GLN A 287 -15.01 24.05 34.31
N ALA A 288 -14.88 24.88 33.27
CA ALA A 288 -13.74 24.81 32.36
C ALA A 288 -12.44 25.15 33.09
N LEU A 289 -12.48 26.18 33.96
CA LEU A 289 -11.33 26.57 34.78
C LEU A 289 -10.95 25.48 35.80
N SER A 290 -11.92 24.82 36.44
CA SER A 290 -11.62 23.71 37.36
C SER A 290 -11.00 22.51 36.64
N SER A 291 -11.50 22.14 35.46
CA SER A 291 -10.90 21.07 34.66
C SER A 291 -9.46 21.40 34.22
N LEU A 292 -9.15 22.67 33.96
CA LEU A 292 -7.78 23.10 33.67
C LEU A 292 -6.88 23.09 34.91
N ASP A 293 -7.42 23.38 36.09
CA ASP A 293 -6.68 23.24 37.35
C ASP A 293 -6.36 21.78 37.66
N GLU A 294 -7.32 20.87 37.44
CA GLU A 294 -7.10 19.42 37.56
C GLU A 294 -6.05 18.93 36.57
N LEU A 295 -6.13 19.37 35.31
CA LEU A 295 -5.11 19.05 34.30
C LEU A 295 -3.72 19.57 34.71
N SER A 296 -3.63 20.81 35.21
CA SER A 296 -2.38 21.40 35.71
C SER A 296 -1.82 20.62 36.90
N ALA A 297 -2.68 20.20 37.85
CA ALA A 297 -2.27 19.38 38.99
C ALA A 297 -1.75 18.00 38.54
N ASN A 298 -2.44 17.35 37.59
CA ASN A 298 -2.02 16.07 37.02
C ASN A 298 -0.67 16.18 36.31
N VAL A 299 -0.46 17.23 35.50
CA VAL A 299 0.82 17.49 34.83
C VAL A 299 1.93 17.70 35.85
N THR A 300 1.67 18.44 36.93
CA THR A 300 2.65 18.66 38.02
C THR A 300 2.99 17.36 38.75
N ALA A 301 1.98 16.52 39.03
CA ALA A 301 2.21 15.22 39.66
C ALA A 301 3.03 14.28 38.76
N GLN A 302 2.75 14.28 37.46
CA GLN A 302 3.53 13.52 36.47
C GLN A 302 4.98 14.03 36.37
N GLU A 303 5.19 15.35 36.41
CA GLU A 303 6.52 15.95 36.42
C GLU A 303 7.32 15.52 37.67
N GLN A 304 6.67 15.51 38.85
CA GLN A 304 7.30 15.02 40.07
C GLN A 304 7.69 13.54 39.95
N GLN A 305 6.78 12.69 39.45
CA GLN A 305 7.06 11.27 39.20
C GLN A 305 8.18 11.07 38.14
N ALA A 306 8.28 11.96 37.16
CA ALA A 306 9.35 11.96 36.16
C ALA A 306 10.70 12.38 36.76
N SER A 307 10.70 13.36 37.67
CA SER A 307 11.90 13.88 38.32
C SER A 307 12.56 12.88 39.29
N GLU A 308 11.76 11.95 39.82
CA GLU A 308 12.19 10.86 40.70
C GLU A 308 12.86 9.71 39.90
N GLY A 309 13.55 10.03 38.79
CA GLY A 309 14.11 9.08 37.85
C GLY A 309 15.62 8.88 37.95
N ILE A 310 16.08 7.79 37.34
CA ILE A 310 17.49 7.40 37.19
C ILE A 310 17.78 7.24 35.70
N GLU A 311 18.82 7.92 35.24
CA GLU A 311 19.32 7.81 33.87
C GLU A 311 20.28 6.62 33.75
N VAL A 312 19.93 5.66 32.90
CA VAL A 312 20.66 4.43 32.66
C VAL A 312 21.34 4.50 31.30
N THR A 313 22.66 4.45 31.26
CA THR A 313 23.43 4.29 30.02
C THR A 313 23.74 2.82 29.81
N ILE A 314 23.14 2.22 28.79
CA ILE A 314 23.37 0.85 28.36
C ILE A 314 24.46 0.85 27.29
N SER A 315 25.49 0.03 27.49
CA SER A 315 26.54 -0.23 26.50
C SER A 315 26.58 -1.72 26.18
N ILE A 316 26.71 -2.08 24.91
CA ILE A 316 26.85 -3.47 24.47
C ILE A 316 28.32 -3.76 24.15
N ASP A 317 28.84 -4.85 24.69
CA ASP A 317 30.17 -5.31 24.33
C ASP A 317 30.27 -5.62 22.84
N ARG A 318 31.39 -5.21 22.22
CA ARG A 318 31.60 -5.33 20.78
C ARG A 318 31.48 -6.76 20.25
N SER A 319 31.81 -7.76 21.07
CA SER A 319 31.68 -9.18 20.72
C SER A 319 30.22 -9.65 20.60
N LEU A 320 29.28 -8.97 21.26
CA LEU A 320 27.86 -9.32 21.26
C LEU A 320 27.05 -8.55 20.22
N LEU A 321 27.57 -7.42 19.70
CA LEU A 321 26.91 -6.64 18.65
C LEU A 321 26.43 -7.49 17.44
N PRO A 322 27.19 -8.49 16.94
CA PRO A 322 26.74 -9.32 15.82
C PRO A 322 25.56 -10.25 16.14
N LEU A 323 25.27 -10.47 17.44
CA LEU A 323 24.18 -11.34 17.89
C LEU A 323 22.84 -10.61 18.01
N VAL A 324 22.86 -9.27 18.00
CA VAL A 324 21.67 -8.42 18.10
C VAL A 324 20.90 -8.42 16.78
N LYS A 325 19.60 -8.73 16.83
CA LYS A 325 18.69 -8.74 15.67
C LYS A 325 17.77 -7.53 15.68
N ALA A 326 17.14 -7.24 14.55
CA ALA A 326 16.28 -6.06 14.38
C ALA A 326 14.96 -6.17 15.16
N GLU A 327 14.45 -7.39 15.34
CA GLU A 327 13.24 -7.73 16.08
C GLU A 327 13.45 -7.82 17.60
N ASP A 328 14.69 -7.71 18.09
CA ASP A 328 15.00 -7.83 19.50
C ASP A 328 14.38 -6.71 20.34
N VAL A 329 14.24 -6.99 21.63
CA VAL A 329 13.66 -6.06 22.61
C VAL A 329 14.61 -5.85 23.77
N LEU A 330 14.89 -4.58 24.09
CA LEU A 330 15.66 -4.19 25.27
C LEU A 330 14.71 -4.04 26.47
N PHE A 331 14.97 -4.81 27.52
CA PHE A 331 14.37 -4.68 28.84
C PHE A 331 15.36 -4.03 29.80
N VAL A 332 14.95 -2.94 30.43
CA VAL A 332 15.71 -2.28 31.50
C VAL A 332 14.83 -2.27 32.74
N ALA A 333 15.37 -2.72 33.88
CA ALA A 333 14.61 -2.80 35.13
C ALA A 333 15.46 -2.41 36.34
N ILE A 334 14.83 -1.74 37.29
CA ILE A 334 15.40 -1.40 38.60
C ILE A 334 14.66 -2.22 39.65
N ARG A 335 15.37 -3.07 40.39
CA ARG A 335 14.80 -3.96 41.41
C ARG A 335 15.64 -4.00 42.67
N ASP A 336 15.08 -4.55 43.75
CA ASP A 336 15.83 -4.85 44.97
C ASP A 336 16.92 -5.89 44.67
N VAL A 337 18.12 -5.71 45.24
CA VAL A 337 19.21 -6.70 45.20
C VAL A 337 18.80 -8.07 45.76
N LYS A 338 17.84 -8.11 46.69
CA LYS A 338 17.26 -9.34 47.26
C LYS A 338 16.30 -10.05 46.28
N GLY A 339 15.99 -9.42 45.15
CA GLY A 339 15.04 -9.92 44.16
C GLY A 339 13.61 -9.43 44.37
N GLY A 340 12.67 -9.99 43.62
CA GLY A 340 11.27 -9.58 43.59
C GLY A 340 10.92 -8.68 42.40
N PRO A 341 9.68 -8.16 42.36
CA PRO A 341 9.21 -7.32 41.26
C PRO A 341 9.99 -6.00 41.19
N PRO A 342 10.21 -5.46 39.98
CA PRO A 342 10.91 -4.20 39.79
C PRO A 342 10.11 -3.00 40.33
N PHE A 343 10.83 -1.96 40.73
CA PHE A 343 10.28 -0.65 41.08
C PHE A 343 10.04 0.22 39.85
N ALA A 344 10.85 0.03 38.80
CA ALA A 344 10.66 0.66 37.50
C ALA A 344 11.12 -0.30 36.41
N ALA A 345 10.39 -0.40 35.30
CA ALA A 345 10.76 -1.25 34.18
C ALA A 345 10.34 -0.64 32.84
N LYS A 346 11.24 -0.70 31.85
CA LYS A 346 10.98 -0.32 30.46
C LYS A 346 11.21 -1.47 29.51
N ARG A 347 10.30 -1.56 28.53
CA ARG A 347 10.42 -2.39 27.34
C ARG A 347 10.60 -1.47 26.14
N LEU A 348 11.74 -1.57 25.47
CA LEU A 348 12.14 -0.71 24.36
C LEU A 348 12.48 -1.54 23.13
N PRO A 349 12.15 -1.08 21.91
CA PRO A 349 12.64 -1.72 20.70
C PRO A 349 14.16 -1.57 20.61
N ILE A 350 14.86 -2.54 20.04
CA ILE A 350 16.32 -2.50 19.92
C ILE A 350 16.86 -1.31 19.12
N SER A 351 16.01 -0.70 18.28
CA SER A 351 16.33 0.49 17.48
C SER A 351 16.69 1.73 18.32
N VAL A 352 16.44 1.73 19.63
CA VAL A 352 16.93 2.77 20.55
C VAL A 352 18.45 2.76 20.70
N ILE A 353 19.10 1.62 20.46
CA ILE A 353 20.55 1.47 20.59
C ILE A 353 21.21 1.98 19.31
N LYS A 354 22.01 3.03 19.44
CA LYS A 354 22.76 3.64 18.34
C LYS A 354 24.24 3.43 18.61
N GLN A 355 24.94 2.83 17.65
CA GLN A 355 26.39 2.59 17.75
C GLN A 355 26.80 1.75 18.99
N GLY A 356 25.92 0.88 19.48
CA GLY A 356 26.17 0.02 20.65
C GLY A 356 25.86 0.66 22.00
N GLU A 357 25.33 1.88 22.03
CA GLU A 357 24.95 2.58 23.26
C GLU A 357 23.51 3.09 23.21
N ALA A 358 22.86 3.16 24.37
CA ALA A 358 21.57 3.81 24.57
C ALA A 358 21.50 4.45 25.95
N THR A 359 20.86 5.62 26.03
CA THR A 359 20.55 6.27 27.31
C THR A 359 19.05 6.22 27.53
N VAL A 360 18.63 5.72 28.70
CA VAL A 360 17.24 5.49 29.06
C VAL A 360 17.00 6.03 30.46
N SER A 361 16.10 6.99 30.62
CA SER A 361 15.62 7.38 31.96
C SER A 361 14.55 6.41 32.43
N LEU A 362 14.61 5.93 33.67
CA LEU A 362 13.54 5.18 34.34
C LEU A 362 13.08 5.98 35.54
N SER A 363 11.78 6.24 35.66
CA SER A 363 11.21 7.02 36.76
C SER A 363 10.01 6.33 37.41
N ASP A 364 9.34 7.00 38.34
CA ASP A 364 8.11 6.50 38.97
C ASP A 364 6.96 6.33 37.94
N LEU A 365 7.03 7.00 36.79
CA LEU A 365 6.11 6.78 35.67
C LEU A 365 6.23 5.38 35.06
N ASP A 366 7.35 4.70 35.31
CA ASP A 366 7.66 3.37 34.80
C ASP A 366 7.43 2.27 35.86
N ALA A 367 6.82 2.63 36.99
CA ALA A 367 6.45 1.68 38.04
C ALA A 367 5.29 0.80 37.58
N MET A 368 5.43 -0.52 37.77
CA MET A 368 4.36 -1.47 37.45
C MET A 368 3.27 -1.53 38.53
N MET A 369 3.57 -1.04 39.73
CA MET A 369 2.63 -1.01 40.86
C MET A 369 2.64 0.39 41.48
N PRO A 370 1.46 0.99 41.76
CA PRO A 370 1.38 2.38 42.25
C PRO A 370 2.17 2.65 43.54
N GLU A 371 2.26 1.67 44.44
CA GLU A 371 2.94 1.81 45.75
C GLU A 371 4.43 1.40 45.70
N ARG A 372 4.89 0.80 44.59
CA ARG A 372 6.25 0.27 44.45
C ARG A 372 7.00 1.08 43.40
N THR A 373 7.42 2.28 43.80
CA THR A 373 8.10 3.26 42.95
C THR A 373 9.55 3.47 43.37
N LEU A 374 10.34 4.18 42.57
CA LEU A 374 11.72 4.51 42.94
C LEU A 374 11.74 5.43 44.16
N LYS A 375 10.76 6.33 44.28
CA LYS A 375 10.59 7.15 45.48
C LYS A 375 10.35 6.31 46.73
N SER A 376 9.42 5.35 46.71
CA SER A 376 9.17 4.51 47.89
C SER A 376 10.37 3.64 48.26
N ALA A 377 11.13 3.15 47.26
CA ALA A 377 12.39 2.46 47.50
C ALA A 377 13.44 3.35 48.19
N ARG A 378 13.54 4.62 47.79
CA ARG A 378 14.45 5.61 48.42
C ARG A 378 14.03 5.90 49.86
N ASP A 379 12.74 6.11 50.11
CA ASP A 379 12.19 6.38 51.43
C ASP A 379 12.44 5.20 52.40
N GLU A 380 12.29 3.97 51.91
CA GLU A 380 12.56 2.72 52.65
C GLU A 380 14.05 2.34 52.71
N LYS A 381 14.94 3.09 52.04
CA LYS A 381 16.38 2.81 51.93
C LYS A 381 16.70 1.41 51.38
N VAL A 382 15.93 0.97 50.40
CA VAL A 382 16.14 -0.30 49.70
C VAL A 382 17.41 -0.23 48.86
N GLN A 383 18.22 -1.29 48.87
CA GLN A 383 19.35 -1.42 47.96
C GLN A 383 18.84 -1.84 46.58
N LEU A 384 18.97 -0.95 45.60
CA LEU A 384 18.51 -1.16 44.25
C LEU A 384 19.65 -1.62 43.34
N ALA A 385 19.31 -2.43 42.34
CA ALA A 385 20.19 -2.79 41.24
C ALA A 385 19.49 -2.61 39.89
N VAL A 386 20.24 -2.10 38.92
CA VAL A 386 19.80 -1.91 37.54
C VAL A 386 20.27 -3.08 36.70
N ILE A 387 19.36 -3.60 35.88
CA ILE A 387 19.61 -4.73 35.00
C ILE A 387 19.10 -4.38 33.62
N ALA A 388 19.90 -4.69 32.61
CA ALA A 388 19.55 -4.59 31.21
C ALA A 388 19.66 -5.97 30.55
N ARG A 389 18.70 -6.30 29.70
CA ARG A 389 18.67 -7.54 28.91
C ARG A 389 18.06 -7.29 27.53
N ILE A 390 18.66 -7.86 26.50
CA ILE A 390 18.12 -7.94 25.15
C ILE A 390 17.50 -9.33 24.99
N SER A 391 16.21 -9.37 24.69
CA SER A 391 15.45 -10.60 24.49
C SER A 391 15.16 -10.83 23.01
N HIS A 392 15.45 -12.04 22.54
CA HIS A 392 15.13 -12.48 21.18
C HIS A 392 13.66 -12.92 21.03
N SER A 393 13.07 -13.48 22.10
CA SER A 393 11.65 -13.89 22.11
C SER A 393 10.69 -12.72 22.34
N GLY A 394 11.22 -11.59 22.79
CA GLY A 394 10.45 -10.39 23.12
C GLY A 394 9.72 -10.46 24.47
N THR A 395 9.98 -11.50 25.28
CA THR A 395 9.35 -11.71 26.59
C THR A 395 10.21 -11.19 27.74
N ALA A 396 9.55 -10.81 28.85
CA ALA A 396 10.23 -10.31 30.04
C ALA A 396 10.93 -11.41 30.86
N ILE A 397 10.76 -12.70 30.50
CA ILE A 397 11.40 -13.84 31.14
C ILE A 397 12.72 -14.14 30.42
N ALA A 398 13.78 -14.45 31.18
CA ALA A 398 15.08 -14.81 30.63
C ALA A 398 15.01 -16.14 29.88
N GLU A 399 15.48 -16.16 28.63
CA GLU A 399 15.59 -17.35 27.80
C GLU A 399 17.04 -17.57 27.34
N SER A 400 17.38 -18.82 27.05
CA SER A 400 18.70 -19.18 26.51
C SER A 400 18.94 -18.47 25.18
N GLY A 401 20.11 -17.87 25.05
CA GLY A 401 20.51 -17.09 23.88
C GLY A 401 20.34 -15.57 24.03
N ASP A 402 19.56 -15.10 24.99
CA ASP A 402 19.39 -13.66 25.27
C ASP A 402 20.71 -13.01 25.70
N LEU A 403 20.86 -11.70 25.50
CA LEU A 403 22.04 -10.96 25.95
C LEU A 403 21.71 -10.22 27.24
N SER A 404 22.51 -10.35 28.30
CA SER A 404 22.27 -9.67 29.57
C SER A 404 23.51 -8.97 30.10
N GLY A 405 23.30 -7.96 30.94
CA GLY A 405 24.35 -7.35 31.76
C GLY A 405 24.29 -7.85 33.20
N ASN A 406 25.43 -7.76 33.89
CA ASN A 406 25.46 -8.00 35.33
C ASN A 406 24.67 -6.90 36.08
N PRO A 407 23.93 -7.24 37.16
CA PRO A 407 23.24 -6.25 37.96
C PRO A 407 24.22 -5.21 38.53
N VAL A 408 23.93 -3.93 38.30
CA VAL A 408 24.73 -2.82 38.84
C VAL A 408 23.99 -2.22 40.02
N VAL A 409 24.56 -2.36 41.23
CA VAL A 409 24.00 -1.79 42.45
C VAL A 409 24.15 -0.28 42.42
N ILE A 410 23.08 0.43 42.76
CA ILE A 410 23.03 1.90 42.79
C ILE A 410 22.86 2.39 44.23
N SER A 411 23.45 3.56 44.50
CA SER A 411 23.25 4.26 45.78
C SER A 411 21.91 5.02 45.78
N VAL A 412 21.37 5.31 46.96
CA VAL A 412 20.05 5.98 47.13
C VAL A 412 19.99 7.35 46.43
N GLU A 413 21.10 8.08 46.39
CA GLU A 413 21.20 9.41 45.74
C GLU A 413 21.74 9.37 44.30
N GLN A 414 21.97 8.17 43.76
CA GLN A 414 22.58 8.02 42.45
C GLN A 414 21.53 8.18 41.35
N ASN A 415 21.66 9.24 40.55
CA ASN A 415 20.72 9.55 39.47
C ASN A 415 21.22 9.10 38.09
N GLN A 416 22.43 8.56 37.99
CA GLN A 416 23.01 8.05 36.75
C GLN A 416 23.74 6.72 36.97
N VAL A 417 23.59 5.78 36.05
CA VAL A 417 24.22 4.46 36.14
C VAL A 417 24.57 3.92 34.75
N ASN A 418 25.74 3.27 34.64
CA ASN A 418 26.17 2.61 33.42
C ASN A 418 26.02 1.10 33.58
N VAL A 419 25.39 0.45 32.60
CA VAL A 419 25.18 -1.00 32.55
C VAL A 419 25.78 -1.55 31.26
N ALA A 420 26.70 -2.50 31.40
CA ALA A 420 27.31 -3.18 30.26
C ALA A 420 26.64 -4.53 30.02
N ILE A 421 26.16 -4.76 28.80
CA ILE A 421 25.66 -6.06 28.31
C ILE A 421 26.87 -6.81 27.77
N ASN A 422 27.29 -7.84 28.52
CA ASN A 422 28.58 -8.52 28.32
C ASN A 422 28.50 -10.05 28.37
N GLN A 423 27.30 -10.61 28.57
CA GLN A 423 27.11 -12.06 28.64
C GLN A 423 25.89 -12.49 27.83
N GLN A 424 25.96 -13.70 27.29
CA GLN A 424 24.82 -14.41 26.73
C GLN A 424 24.25 -15.35 27.79
N VAL A 425 22.93 -15.34 27.95
CA VAL A 425 22.20 -16.25 28.84
C VAL A 425 22.37 -17.67 28.29
N PRO A 426 22.87 -18.61 29.12
CA PRO A 426 23.17 -19.98 28.68
C PRO A 426 21.93 -20.78 28.29
#